data_AF-A0ABD2AF28-F1
#
_entry.id   AF-A0ABD2AF28-F1
#
_cell.length_a   1.000
_cell.length_b   1.000
_cell.length_c   1.000
_cell.angle_alpha   90.00
_cell.angle_beta   90.00
_cell.angle_gamma   90.00
#
_symmetry.space_group_name_H-M   'P 1'
#
loop_
_entity.id
_entity.type
_entity.pdbx_description
1 polymer ?
#
loop_
_entity_poly.entity_id
_entity_poly.type
_entity_poly.pdbx_seq_one_letter_code
_entity_poly.pdbx_strand_id
1 'polypeptide(L)'
;MRSFRRSSSHLLVIAWCLDFFVLYAGSFHEDVRGNSTEVEVAPRMLSRQKRYLIFPEGSNLQLVYCLTIGAYGRNDDLVMGLTAALAWELPSKVDSKISDLLHRRSRSVMFPKVEAFLQSTGIDGRSCVMKALCEAGQRHPSEIGKGTFVQELLHAIFTLPRDGGKFECSKDRPYERAYQNGGNCEKLYPTCRHSIYSVDL
;
A
#
# COMPACT_ATOMS: atom_id res chain seq x y z
N MET A 1 12.76 14.04 -52.44
CA MET A 1 11.61 14.65 -51.73
C MET A 1 11.15 13.73 -50.60
N ARG A 2 11.28 14.24 -49.37
CA ARG A 2 10.72 13.88 -48.05
C ARG A 2 10.18 12.45 -47.79
N SER A 3 10.94 11.74 -46.95
CA SER A 3 10.55 10.58 -46.15
C SER A 3 9.57 11.00 -45.03
N PHE A 4 8.41 10.35 -44.94
CA PHE A 4 7.39 10.58 -43.92
C PHE A 4 6.86 9.24 -43.40
N ARG A 5 7.21 8.89 -42.14
CA ARG A 5 6.45 8.11 -41.13
C ARG A 5 7.36 7.28 -40.23
N ARG A 6 7.84 7.88 -39.14
CA ARG A 6 8.33 7.19 -37.93
C ARG A 6 7.89 7.89 -36.64
N SER A 7 6.67 8.45 -36.66
CA SER A 7 6.08 9.22 -35.55
C SER A 7 4.97 8.45 -34.81
N SER A 8 4.35 7.43 -35.42
CA SER A 8 3.28 6.64 -34.79
C SER A 8 3.72 5.78 -33.59
N SER A 9 5.00 5.40 -33.49
CA SER A 9 5.48 4.51 -32.42
C SER A 9 5.57 5.20 -31.06
N HIS A 10 5.87 6.49 -31.00
CA HIS A 10 5.99 7.23 -29.73
C HIS A 10 4.63 7.56 -29.12
N LEU A 11 3.63 7.89 -29.95
CA LEU A 11 2.25 8.12 -29.51
C LEU A 11 1.61 6.84 -28.97
N LEU A 12 1.96 5.67 -29.53
CA LEU A 12 1.50 4.38 -29.01
C LEU A 12 2.13 4.06 -27.65
N VAL A 13 3.42 4.34 -27.45
CA VAL A 13 4.06 4.13 -26.13
C VAL A 13 3.48 5.06 -25.08
N ILE A 14 3.24 6.33 -25.41
CA ILE A 14 2.64 7.30 -24.49
C ILE A 14 1.18 6.91 -24.17
N ALA A 15 0.40 6.49 -25.16
CA ALA A 15 -0.96 6.00 -24.94
C ALA A 15 -0.98 4.76 -24.04
N TRP A 16 -0.09 3.79 -24.27
CA TRP A 16 0.05 2.62 -23.41
C TRP A 16 0.50 2.97 -21.99
N CYS A 17 1.42 3.93 -21.82
CA CYS A 17 1.82 4.41 -20.50
C CYS A 17 0.67 5.12 -19.78
N LEU A 18 -0.12 5.93 -20.48
CA LEU A 18 -1.26 6.64 -19.90
C LEU A 18 -2.41 5.69 -19.58
N ASP A 19 -2.73 4.73 -20.46
CA ASP A 19 -3.76 3.71 -20.22
C ASP A 19 -3.35 2.78 -19.06
N PHE A 20 -2.08 2.39 -18.97
CA PHE A 20 -1.57 1.62 -17.83
C PHE A 20 -1.67 2.40 -16.53
N PHE A 21 -1.38 3.71 -16.55
CA PHE A 21 -1.48 4.58 -15.37
C PHE A 21 -2.94 4.86 -14.95
N VAL A 22 -3.85 5.04 -15.91
CA VAL A 22 -5.29 5.25 -15.66
C VAL A 22 -5.96 3.99 -15.13
N LEU A 23 -5.62 2.80 -15.66
CA LEU A 23 -6.08 1.52 -15.12
C LEU A 23 -5.54 1.27 -13.70
N TYR A 24 -4.32 1.72 -13.41
CA TYR A 24 -3.72 1.60 -12.07
C TYR A 24 -4.34 2.55 -11.05
N ALA A 25 -4.50 3.83 -11.42
CA ALA A 25 -5.06 4.86 -10.55
C ALA A 25 -6.56 4.64 -10.26
N GLY A 26 -7.33 4.13 -11.23
CA GLY A 26 -8.75 3.80 -11.05
C GLY A 26 -9.01 2.68 -10.02
N SER A 27 -7.99 1.86 -9.71
CA SER A 27 -8.11 0.73 -8.78
C SER A 27 -7.99 1.13 -7.30
N PHE A 28 -7.61 2.38 -7.00
CA PHE A 28 -7.39 2.86 -5.63
C PHE A 28 -8.63 3.52 -4.98
N HIS A 29 -9.73 3.70 -5.72
CA HIS A 29 -10.98 4.22 -5.16
C HIS A 29 -11.76 3.07 -4.50
N GLU A 30 -11.60 2.91 -3.19
CA GLU A 30 -12.42 1.99 -2.38
C GLU A 30 -13.80 2.62 -2.12
N ASP A 31 -14.84 2.05 -2.73
CA ASP A 31 -16.23 2.35 -2.42
C ASP A 31 -16.61 1.60 -1.13
N VAL A 32 -16.70 2.32 -0.03
CA VAL A 32 -17.05 1.77 1.30
C VAL A 32 -18.56 1.83 1.49
N ARG A 33 -19.26 0.73 1.22
CA ARG A 33 -20.63 0.51 1.71
C ARG A 33 -20.64 -0.66 2.71
N GLY A 34 -20.68 -0.33 4.00
CA GLY A 34 -20.73 -1.30 5.10
C GLY A 34 -22.06 -1.26 5.83
N ASN A 35 -22.71 -2.42 5.99
CA ASN A 35 -23.70 -2.66 7.03
C ASN A 35 -22.99 -3.38 8.18
N SER A 36 -23.05 -2.81 9.38
CA SER A 36 -22.35 -3.32 10.56
C SER A 36 -23.34 -4.03 11.49
N THR A 37 -23.13 -5.31 11.77
CA THR A 37 -23.73 -5.98 12.93
C THR A 37 -22.74 -5.94 14.10
N GLU A 38 -23.23 -5.48 15.25
CA GLU A 38 -22.43 -5.23 16.45
C GLU A 38 -22.02 -6.54 17.13
N VAL A 39 -20.72 -6.78 17.27
CA VAL A 39 -20.17 -7.77 18.21
C VAL A 39 -19.38 -7.01 19.28
N GLU A 40 -19.71 -7.26 20.53
CA GLU A 40 -19.12 -6.61 21.70
C GLU A 40 -17.88 -7.40 22.16
N VAL A 41 -16.70 -6.81 22.00
CA VAL A 41 -15.43 -7.37 22.48
C VAL A 41 -14.87 -6.42 23.51
N ALA A 42 -14.63 -6.91 24.73
CA ALA A 42 -14.16 -6.11 25.85
C ALA A 42 -12.73 -5.57 25.61
N PRO A 43 -12.50 -4.25 25.75
CA PRO A 43 -11.19 -3.64 25.50
C PRO A 43 -10.19 -3.95 26.62
N ARG A 44 -8.95 -4.33 26.25
CA ARG A 44 -7.83 -4.45 27.20
C ARG A 44 -7.36 -3.05 27.62
N MET A 45 -7.40 -2.74 28.92
CA MET A 45 -6.88 -1.49 29.46
C MET A 45 -5.36 -1.42 29.33
N LEU A 46 -4.88 -0.53 28.46
CA LEU A 46 -3.47 -0.17 28.36
C LEU A 46 -3.13 0.84 29.45
N SER A 47 -1.97 0.66 30.11
CA SER A 47 -1.48 1.57 31.17
C SER A 47 -1.31 3.02 30.71
N ARG A 48 -1.12 3.26 29.40
CA ARG A 48 -1.09 4.59 28.78
C ARG A 48 -2.28 4.76 27.84
N GLN A 49 -3.10 5.79 28.08
CA GLN A 49 -4.22 6.13 27.21
C GLN A 49 -3.71 6.58 25.83
N LYS A 50 -4.24 5.97 24.76
CA LYS A 50 -3.90 6.32 23.38
C LYS A 50 -4.43 7.73 23.09
N ARG A 51 -3.54 8.65 22.70
CA ARG A 51 -3.93 9.99 22.23
C ARG A 51 -4.19 9.92 20.73
N TYR A 52 -5.26 10.54 20.29
CA TYR A 52 -5.66 10.59 18.90
C TYR A 52 -5.52 12.02 18.39
N LEU A 53 -5.06 12.16 17.15
CA LEU A 53 -5.00 13.43 16.45
C LEU A 53 -6.36 13.62 15.77
N ILE A 54 -7.14 14.59 16.22
CA ILE A 54 -8.40 14.98 15.57
C ILE A 54 -8.11 16.16 14.69
N PHE A 55 -8.55 16.09 13.44
CA PHE A 55 -8.45 17.20 12.51
C PHE A 55 -9.76 18.01 12.54
N PRO A 56 -9.69 19.35 12.43
CA PRO A 56 -10.88 20.18 12.32
C PRO A 56 -11.68 19.83 11.07
N GLU A 57 -13.00 20.02 11.10
CA GLU A 57 -13.87 19.79 9.95
C GLU A 57 -13.42 20.64 8.75
N GLY A 58 -13.29 19.99 7.58
CA GLY A 58 -12.79 20.62 6.35
C GLY A 58 -11.27 20.53 6.12
N SER A 59 -10.52 19.81 6.96
CA SER A 59 -9.10 19.53 6.72
C SER A 59 -8.89 18.46 5.64
N ASN A 60 -7.90 18.65 4.75
CA ASN A 60 -7.55 17.71 3.67
C ASN A 60 -6.07 17.27 3.71
N LEU A 61 -5.81 16.01 3.34
CA LEU A 61 -4.47 15.47 3.13
C LEU A 61 -4.25 15.41 1.63
N GLN A 62 -3.26 16.14 1.13
CA GLN A 62 -2.94 16.19 -0.29
C GLN A 62 -1.57 15.59 -0.55
N LEU A 63 -1.52 14.56 -1.41
CA LEU A 63 -0.28 13.95 -1.88
C LEU A 63 -0.14 14.25 -3.38
N VAL A 64 0.89 15.00 -3.73
CA VAL A 64 1.17 15.39 -5.12
C VAL A 64 2.45 14.72 -5.57
N TYR A 65 2.34 13.86 -6.59
CA TYR A 65 3.45 13.20 -7.24
C TYR A 65 3.76 13.87 -8.58
N CYS A 66 4.98 14.36 -8.72
CA CYS A 66 5.47 15.00 -9.94
C CYS A 66 6.60 14.17 -10.54
N LEU A 67 6.43 13.72 -11.77
CA LEU A 67 7.46 13.04 -12.55
C LEU A 67 7.80 13.89 -13.77
N THR A 68 9.09 14.10 -14.02
CA THR A 68 9.57 14.77 -15.24
C THR A 68 10.44 13.81 -16.03
N ILE A 69 10.12 13.62 -17.31
CA ILE A 69 10.84 12.74 -18.22
C ILE A 69 11.44 13.63 -19.31
N GLY A 70 12.77 13.72 -19.37
CA GLY A 70 13.49 14.42 -20.44
C GLY A 70 13.73 13.48 -21.62
N ALA A 71 13.27 13.86 -22.81
CA ALA A 71 13.54 13.09 -24.03
C ALA A 71 14.90 13.51 -24.62
N TYR A 72 15.97 12.84 -24.21
CA TYR A 72 17.31 13.03 -24.78
C TYR A 72 17.37 12.39 -26.18
N GLY A 73 17.34 13.18 -27.26
CA GLY A 73 17.35 12.59 -28.61
C GLY A 73 17.40 13.49 -29.85
N ARG A 74 17.20 14.81 -29.76
CA ARG A 74 17.45 15.73 -30.88
C ARG A 74 17.45 17.17 -30.39
N ASN A 75 18.04 18.08 -31.18
CA ASN A 75 18.31 19.51 -30.90
C ASN A 75 17.17 20.39 -30.33
N ASP A 76 15.99 19.84 -30.06
CA ASP A 76 14.94 20.45 -29.24
C ASP A 76 14.65 19.50 -28.05
N ASP A 77 15.13 19.87 -26.87
CA ASP A 77 14.91 19.14 -25.63
C ASP A 77 13.42 19.20 -25.24
N LEU A 78 12.68 18.13 -25.54
CA LEU A 78 11.29 18.01 -25.11
C LEU A 78 11.24 17.42 -23.69
N VAL A 79 10.71 18.20 -22.75
CA VAL A 79 10.45 17.75 -21.37
C VAL A 79 8.97 17.45 -21.21
N MET A 80 8.64 16.21 -20.82
CA MET A 80 7.28 15.82 -20.47
C MET A 80 7.14 15.79 -18.94
N GLY A 81 6.16 16.51 -18.40
CA GLY A 81 5.80 16.46 -16.99
C GLY A 81 4.51 15.68 -16.76
N LEU A 82 4.49 14.79 -15.77
CA LEU A 82 3.32 14.10 -15.26
C LEU A 82 3.08 14.55 -13.82
N THR A 83 1.85 15.00 -13.52
CA THR A 83 1.44 15.38 -12.16
C THR A 83 0.21 14.59 -11.76
N ALA A 84 0.33 13.82 -10.68
CA ALA A 84 -0.80 13.13 -10.05
C ALA A 84 -1.06 13.74 -8.67
N ALA A 85 -2.29 14.18 -8.42
CA ALA A 85 -2.71 14.74 -7.14
C ALA A 85 -3.78 13.86 -6.53
N LEU A 86 -3.53 13.37 -5.32
CA LEU A 86 -4.48 12.60 -4.51
C LEU A 86 -4.88 13.47 -3.31
N ALA A 87 -6.18 13.56 -3.05
CA ALA A 87 -6.72 14.31 -1.92
C ALA A 87 -7.65 13.41 -1.13
N TRP A 88 -7.45 13.35 0.18
CA TRP A 88 -8.31 12.64 1.12
C TRP A 88 -8.85 13.60 2.17
N GLU A 89 -10.14 13.46 2.50
CA GLU A 89 -10.74 14.16 3.65
C GLU A 89 -10.31 13.48 4.95
N LEU A 90 -9.90 14.27 5.94
CA LEU A 90 -9.50 13.69 7.22
C LEU A 90 -10.71 13.49 8.15
N PRO A 91 -10.72 12.41 8.93
CA PRO A 91 -11.81 12.14 9.86
C PRO A 91 -11.81 13.16 11.01
N SER A 92 -12.95 13.84 11.20
CA SER A 92 -13.19 14.77 12.31
C SER A 92 -13.71 14.09 13.58
N LYS A 93 -14.19 12.84 13.47
CA LYS A 93 -14.72 12.05 14.60
C LYS A 93 -14.08 10.66 14.57
N VAL A 94 -13.46 10.26 15.68
CA VAL A 94 -12.81 8.96 15.82
C VAL A 94 -13.53 8.17 16.90
N ASP A 95 -14.24 7.12 16.49
CA ASP A 95 -14.61 6.05 17.42
C ASP A 95 -13.47 5.03 17.44
N SER A 96 -12.97 4.75 18.66
CA SER A 96 -11.91 3.78 18.91
C SER A 96 -12.20 2.41 18.27
N LYS A 97 -13.46 1.95 18.30
CA LYS A 97 -13.86 0.65 17.74
C LYS A 97 -13.87 0.68 16.21
N ILE A 98 -14.24 1.81 15.62
CA ILE A 98 -14.20 2.03 14.16
C ILE A 98 -12.75 2.06 13.67
N SER A 99 -11.82 2.67 14.41
CA SER A 99 -10.41 2.74 13.99
C SER A 99 -9.76 1.36 13.85
N ASP A 100 -10.01 0.45 14.79
CA ASP A 100 -9.47 -0.92 14.73
C ASP A 100 -10.13 -1.76 13.63
N LEU A 101 -11.44 -1.61 13.43
CA LEU A 101 -12.19 -2.31 12.36
C LEU A 101 -11.83 -1.80 10.96
N LEU A 102 -11.69 -0.47 10.79
CA LEU A 102 -11.24 0.13 9.52
C LEU A 102 -9.85 -0.35 9.15
N HIS A 103 -8.97 -0.52 10.13
CA HIS A 103 -7.62 -1.03 9.92
C HIS A 103 -7.60 -2.47 9.37
N ARG A 104 -8.52 -3.34 9.81
CA ARG A 104 -8.63 -4.70 9.25
C ARG A 104 -9.32 -4.70 7.88
N ARG A 105 -10.42 -3.98 7.70
CA ARG A 105 -11.13 -3.93 6.41
C ARG A 105 -10.26 -3.36 5.29
N SER A 106 -9.64 -2.20 5.51
CA SER A 106 -8.76 -1.57 4.51
C SER A 106 -7.60 -2.48 4.12
N ARG A 107 -7.00 -3.19 5.07
CA ARG A 107 -5.91 -4.15 4.79
C ARG A 107 -6.37 -5.38 4.02
N SER A 108 -7.57 -5.89 4.30
CA SER A 108 -8.20 -6.99 3.54
C SER A 108 -8.41 -6.64 2.06
N VAL A 109 -8.70 -5.37 1.76
CA VAL A 109 -8.83 -4.91 0.37
C VAL A 109 -7.49 -4.55 -0.25
N MET A 110 -6.54 -4.02 0.53
CA MET A 110 -5.23 -3.59 0.06
C MET A 110 -4.30 -4.74 -0.30
N PHE A 111 -4.19 -5.79 0.52
CA PHE A 111 -3.24 -6.88 0.25
C PHE A 111 -3.46 -7.57 -1.11
N PRO A 112 -4.69 -7.95 -1.50
CA PRO A 112 -4.93 -8.52 -2.83
C PRO A 112 -4.56 -7.57 -3.98
N LYS A 113 -4.73 -6.25 -3.81
CA LYS A 113 -4.32 -5.26 -4.80
C LYS A 113 -2.79 -5.19 -4.92
N VAL A 114 -2.09 -5.25 -3.79
CA VAL A 114 -0.61 -5.30 -3.78
C VAL A 114 -0.10 -6.60 -4.39
N GLU A 115 -0.73 -7.74 -4.13
CA GLU A 115 -0.40 -8.99 -4.81
C GLU A 115 -0.53 -8.84 -6.33
N ALA A 116 -1.65 -8.29 -6.81
CA ALA A 116 -1.88 -8.06 -8.22
C ALA A 116 -0.86 -7.08 -8.83
N PHE A 117 -0.44 -6.05 -8.09
CA PHE A 117 0.63 -5.15 -8.50
C PHE A 117 1.95 -5.86 -8.70
N LEU A 118 2.39 -6.59 -7.70
CA LEU A 118 3.67 -7.29 -7.73
C LEU A 118 3.64 -8.40 -8.80
N GLN A 119 2.47 -9.01 -9.01
CA GLN A 119 2.30 -9.97 -10.09
C GLN A 119 2.43 -9.32 -11.47
N SER A 120 1.95 -8.09 -11.66
CA SER A 120 2.07 -7.38 -12.94
C SER A 120 3.50 -6.91 -13.23
N THR A 121 4.35 -6.77 -12.21
CA THR A 121 5.79 -6.47 -12.37
C THR A 121 6.65 -7.72 -12.62
N GLY A 122 6.05 -8.91 -12.64
CA GLY A 122 6.72 -10.17 -12.98
C GLY A 122 7.33 -10.93 -11.81
N ILE A 123 6.99 -10.57 -10.57
CA ILE A 123 7.36 -11.32 -9.37
C ILE A 123 6.16 -12.05 -8.79
N ASP A 124 6.39 -13.06 -7.93
CA ASP A 124 5.32 -13.78 -7.25
C ASP A 124 4.72 -12.91 -6.14
N GLY A 125 3.69 -12.14 -6.50
CA GLY A 125 3.13 -11.11 -5.65
C GLY A 125 2.53 -11.67 -4.37
N ARG A 126 1.90 -12.84 -4.44
CA ARG A 126 1.30 -13.51 -3.28
C ARG A 126 2.36 -13.90 -2.26
N SER A 127 3.44 -14.54 -2.71
CA SER A 127 4.52 -14.93 -1.81
C SER A 127 5.25 -13.72 -1.23
N CYS A 128 5.40 -12.63 -1.98
CA CYS A 128 6.02 -11.41 -1.47
C CYS A 128 5.17 -10.70 -0.41
N VAL A 129 3.86 -10.62 -0.59
CA VAL A 129 2.96 -10.06 0.44
C VAL A 129 2.98 -10.92 1.71
N MET A 130 2.96 -12.25 1.57
CA MET A 130 3.02 -13.15 2.72
C MET A 130 4.37 -13.07 3.45
N LYS A 131 5.47 -12.92 2.71
CA LYS A 131 6.81 -12.69 3.28
C LYS A 131 6.88 -11.36 4.03
N ALA A 132 6.38 -10.28 3.43
CA ALA A 132 6.32 -8.96 4.07
C ALA A 132 5.53 -8.98 5.40
N LEU A 133 4.39 -9.69 5.43
CA LEU A 133 3.61 -9.87 6.64
C LEU A 133 4.36 -10.66 7.72
N CYS A 134 5.01 -11.75 7.33
CA CYS A 134 5.82 -12.56 8.23
C CYS A 134 6.97 -11.73 8.83
N GLU A 135 7.70 -10.99 8.00
CA GLU A 135 8.80 -10.12 8.43
C GLU A 135 8.32 -8.99 9.35
N ALA A 136 7.19 -8.35 9.03
CA ALA A 136 6.59 -7.32 9.87
C ALA A 136 6.10 -7.87 11.22
N GLY A 137 5.55 -9.09 11.25
CA GLY A 137 5.09 -9.73 12.47
C GLY A 137 6.21 -10.13 13.44
N GLN A 138 7.39 -10.45 12.90
CA GLN A 138 8.56 -10.88 13.66
C GLN A 138 9.48 -9.75 14.12
N ARG A 139 9.32 -8.53 13.60
CA ARG A 139 10.19 -7.40 13.96
C ARG A 139 10.10 -7.12 15.47
N HIS A 140 11.27 -7.02 16.10
CA HIS A 140 11.33 -6.79 17.54
C HIS A 140 10.95 -5.32 17.85
N PRO A 141 10.17 -5.03 18.91
CA PRO A 141 9.77 -3.66 19.24
C PRO A 141 10.94 -2.68 19.42
N SER A 142 12.13 -3.19 19.76
CA SER A 142 13.37 -2.43 19.91
C SER A 142 14.02 -2.00 18.59
N GLU A 143 13.53 -2.48 17.46
CA GLU A 143 14.03 -2.16 16.11
C GLU A 143 13.10 -1.22 15.35
N ILE A 144 11.91 -0.95 15.89
CA ILE A 144 10.95 0.00 15.31
C ILE A 144 11.51 1.42 15.45
N GLY A 145 11.52 2.17 14.34
CA GLY A 145 12.04 3.54 14.26
C GLY A 145 13.55 3.66 14.06
N LYS A 146 14.27 2.56 13.83
CA LYS A 146 15.71 2.58 13.50
C LYS A 146 15.99 2.55 12.00
N GLY A 147 14.99 2.20 11.19
CA GLY A 147 15.12 2.14 9.74
C GLY A 147 15.00 3.50 9.06
N THR A 148 15.11 3.50 7.73
CA THR A 148 14.76 4.64 6.89
C THR A 148 13.25 4.91 6.95
N PHE A 149 12.83 6.11 6.54
CA PHE A 149 11.41 6.45 6.46
C PHE A 149 10.61 5.42 5.66
N VAL A 150 11.14 4.96 4.52
CA VAL A 150 10.48 3.98 3.66
C VAL A 150 10.36 2.62 4.34
N GLN A 151 11.40 2.16 5.03
CA GLN A 151 11.37 0.90 5.78
C GLN A 151 10.31 0.92 6.88
N GLU A 152 10.21 2.02 7.63
CA GLU A 152 9.22 2.17 8.70
C GLU A 152 7.80 2.37 8.16
N LEU A 153 7.66 3.05 7.02
CA LEU A 153 6.38 3.17 6.30
C LEU A 153 5.90 1.80 5.83
N LEU A 154 6.75 1.02 5.17
CA LEU A 154 6.41 -0.34 4.71
C LEU A 154 6.10 -1.24 5.90
N HIS A 155 6.87 -1.15 6.98
CA HIS A 155 6.56 -1.87 8.21
C HIS A 155 5.16 -1.53 8.74
N ALA A 156 4.80 -0.25 8.80
CA ALA A 156 3.49 0.19 9.27
C ALA A 156 2.34 -0.30 8.37
N ILE A 157 2.53 -0.32 7.05
CA ILE A 157 1.57 -0.83 6.07
C ILE A 157 1.28 -2.32 6.30
N PHE A 158 2.32 -3.13 6.49
CA PHE A 158 2.21 -4.58 6.68
C PHE A 158 2.02 -5.01 8.16
N THR A 159 1.92 -4.07 9.09
CA THR A 159 1.63 -4.37 10.50
C THR A 159 0.13 -4.58 10.71
N LEU A 160 -0.24 -5.74 11.28
CA LEU A 160 -1.61 -6.04 11.70
C LEU A 160 -1.88 -5.61 13.15
N PRO A 161 -3.08 -5.09 13.46
CA PRO A 161 -3.52 -4.86 14.84
C PRO A 161 -3.43 -6.15 15.68
N ARG A 162 -2.95 -6.02 16.92
CA ARG A 162 -2.84 -7.14 17.89
C ARG A 162 -4.08 -7.26 18.80
N ASP A 163 -5.22 -6.81 18.30
CA ASP A 163 -6.53 -6.85 18.96
C ASP A 163 -7.10 -8.28 19.11
N GLY A 164 -6.49 -9.27 18.45
CA GLY A 164 -6.98 -10.66 18.45
C GLY A 164 -8.26 -10.85 17.62
N GLY A 165 -8.68 -9.81 16.88
CA GLY A 165 -9.72 -9.94 15.87
C GLY A 165 -9.31 -10.94 14.78
N LYS A 166 -10.24 -11.30 13.89
CA LYS A 166 -9.93 -12.08 12.69
C LYS A 166 -10.45 -11.35 11.47
N PHE A 167 -9.82 -11.54 10.31
CA PHE A 167 -10.44 -11.09 9.07
C PHE A 167 -11.81 -11.77 8.89
N GLU A 168 -12.82 -10.96 8.57
CA GLU A 168 -14.19 -11.44 8.34
C GLU A 168 -14.26 -12.35 7.12
N CYS A 169 -13.51 -12.02 6.06
CA CYS A 169 -13.47 -12.83 4.85
C CYS A 169 -12.51 -14.03 4.99
N SER A 170 -13.00 -15.21 4.64
CA SER A 170 -12.23 -16.46 4.73
C SER A 170 -10.96 -16.46 3.89
N LYS A 171 -10.97 -15.74 2.75
CA LYS A 171 -9.87 -15.62 1.79
C LYS A 171 -8.66 -14.85 2.34
N ASP A 172 -8.87 -14.00 3.35
CA ASP A 172 -7.82 -13.13 3.92
C ASP A 172 -7.18 -13.73 5.17
N ARG A 173 -7.76 -14.79 5.74
CA ARG A 173 -7.18 -15.54 6.88
C ARG A 173 -5.74 -16.04 6.66
N PRO A 174 -5.29 -16.39 5.44
CA PRO A 174 -3.87 -16.70 5.19
C PRO A 174 -2.92 -15.54 5.55
N TYR A 175 -3.31 -14.28 5.36
CA TYR A 175 -2.47 -13.12 5.71
C TYR A 175 -2.21 -13.04 7.22
N GLU A 176 -3.24 -13.28 8.02
CA GLU A 176 -3.14 -13.28 9.47
C GLU A 176 -2.26 -14.43 9.98
N ARG A 177 -2.36 -15.61 9.35
CA ARG A 177 -1.47 -16.74 9.64
C ARG A 177 -0.02 -16.44 9.27
N ALA A 178 0.23 -15.79 8.13
CA ALA A 178 1.56 -15.39 7.72
C ALA A 178 2.19 -14.40 8.72
N TYR A 179 1.41 -13.42 9.19
CA TYR A 179 1.85 -12.43 10.17
C TYR A 179 2.14 -13.03 11.56
N GLN A 180 1.35 -14.00 12.00
CA GLN A 180 1.52 -14.65 13.31
C GLN A 180 2.58 -15.77 13.30
N ASN A 181 3.10 -16.13 12.13
CA ASN A 181 4.07 -17.19 12.01
C ASN A 181 5.43 -16.75 12.56
N GLY A 182 6.00 -17.53 13.48
CA GLY A 182 7.34 -17.29 14.07
C GLY A 182 8.49 -18.05 13.40
N GLY A 183 8.24 -18.73 12.27
CA GLY A 183 9.27 -19.47 11.52
C GLY A 183 10.07 -18.57 10.58
N ASN A 184 11.18 -19.07 10.02
CA ASN A 184 12.00 -18.28 9.10
C ASN A 184 11.22 -17.90 7.82
N CYS A 185 10.92 -16.60 7.65
CA CYS A 185 10.10 -16.08 6.55
C CYS A 185 10.70 -16.35 5.16
N GLU A 186 12.02 -16.34 5.04
CA GLU A 186 12.73 -16.60 3.78
C GLU A 186 12.54 -18.05 3.31
N LYS A 187 12.50 -19.00 4.25
CA LYS A 187 12.23 -20.41 3.96
C LYS A 187 10.76 -20.69 3.66
N LEU A 188 9.84 -19.96 4.30
CA LEU A 188 8.40 -20.11 4.04
C LEU A 188 7.99 -19.56 2.68
N TYR A 189 8.64 -18.50 2.21
CA TYR A 189 8.30 -17.82 0.97
C TYR A 189 9.52 -17.67 0.05
N PRO A 190 10.08 -18.78 -0.46
CA PRO A 190 11.34 -18.79 -1.19
C PRO A 190 11.25 -18.17 -2.58
N THR A 191 10.05 -18.07 -3.16
CA THR A 191 9.83 -17.44 -4.46
C THR A 191 9.99 -15.92 -4.42
N CYS A 192 9.79 -15.29 -3.25
CA CYS A 192 10.05 -13.87 -3.07
C CYS A 192 11.46 -13.63 -2.53
N ARG A 193 12.35 -13.11 -3.39
CA ARG A 193 13.72 -12.76 -3.02
C ARG A 193 13.85 -11.43 -2.28
N HIS A 194 12.89 -10.53 -2.47
CA HIS A 194 12.92 -9.19 -1.89
C HIS A 194 12.38 -9.17 -0.47
N SER A 195 12.92 -8.30 0.39
CA SER A 195 12.40 -8.01 1.73
C SER A 195 11.93 -6.56 1.77
N ILE A 196 10.93 -6.27 2.60
CA ILE A 196 10.47 -4.89 2.82
C ILE A 196 11.51 -4.01 3.53
N TYR A 197 12.56 -4.62 4.09
CA TYR A 197 13.65 -3.92 4.77
C TYR A 197 14.91 -3.74 3.91
N SER A 198 14.98 -4.37 2.74
CA SER A 198 16.13 -4.25 1.83
C SER A 198 15.89 -3.23 0.72
N VAL A 199 15.01 -2.25 0.94
CA VAL A 199 14.73 -1.19 -0.02
C VAL A 199 15.75 -0.07 0.18
N ASP A 200 16.86 -0.15 -0.54
CA ASP A 200 17.84 0.94 -0.61
C ASP A 200 17.35 1.96 -1.64
N LEU A 201 17.13 3.19 -1.19
CA LEU A 201 16.74 4.35 -1.98
C LEU A 201 17.83 5.41 -1.86
#